data_AF-M6HFU9-F1
#
_entry.id   AF-M6HFU9-F1
#
_cell.length_a   1.000
_cell.length_b   1.000
_cell.length_c   1.000
_cell.angle_alpha   90.00
_cell.angle_beta   90.00
_cell.angle_gamma   90.00
#
_symmetry.space_group_name_H-M   'P 1'
#
loop_
_entity.id
_entity.type
_entity.pdbx_description
1 polymer ?
#
loop_
_entity_poly.entity_id
_entity_poly.type
_entity_poly.pdbx_seq_one_letter_code
_entity_poly.pdbx_strand_id
1 'polypeptide(L)' 'MTNEQLGASIRWHLNSGYRIERTYEIFARRGATLALVTEIYEKMKNERARLARIEQYE' A
#
# COMPACT_ATOMS: atom_id res chain seq x y z
N MET A 1 13.10 -7.21 4.16
CA MET A 1 12.42 -5.90 4.07
C MET A 1 11.82 -5.62 5.43
N THR A 2 12.21 -4.53 6.09
CA THR A 2 11.64 -4.17 7.40
C THR A 2 10.25 -3.57 7.23
N ASN A 3 9.42 -3.61 8.29
CA ASN A 3 8.08 -3.00 8.27
C ASN A 3 8.13 -1.50 7.91
N GLU A 4 9.21 -0.80 8.28
CA GLU A 4 9.44 0.61 7.93
C GLU A 4 9.68 0.83 6.44
N GLN A 5 10.53 -0.01 5.81
CA GLN A 5 10.80 0.08 4.37
C GLN A 5 9.54 -0.19 3.55
N LEU A 6 8.72 -1.15 3.99
CA LEU A 6 7.44 -1.43 3.36
C LEU A 6 6.48 -0.25 3.50
N GLY A 7 6.39 0.37 4.68
CA GLY A 7 5.55 1.56 4.90
C GLY A 7 5.97 2.76 4.03
N ALA A 8 7.27 3.00 3.89
CA ALA A 8 7.78 4.07 3.02
C ALA A 8 7.44 3.84 1.54
N SER A 9 7.60 2.60 1.06
CA SER A 9 7.24 2.22 -0.32
C SER A 9 5.75 2.39 -0.59
N ILE A 10 4.90 2.02 0.37
CA ILE A 10 3.44 2.19 0.28
C ILE A 10 3.05 3.66 0.18
N ARG A 11 3.60 4.52 1.05
CA ARG A 11 3.33 5.98 1.00
C ARG A 11 3.73 6.59 -0.32
N TRP A 12 4.92 6.25 -0.84
CA TRP A 12 5.40 6.76 -2.12
C TRP A 12 4.47 6.36 -3.28
N HIS A 13 4.01 5.11 -3.29
CA HIS A 13 3.04 4.65 -4.30
C HIS A 13 1.73 5.44 -4.21
N LEU A 14 1.16 5.58 -3.01
CA LEU A 14 -0.09 6.33 -2.82
C LEU A 14 0.04 7.80 -3.24
N ASN A 15 1.13 8.46 -2.84
CA ASN A 15 1.38 9.87 -3.19
C ASN A 15 1.63 10.07 -4.70
N SER A 16 2.15 9.05 -5.39
CA SER A 16 2.36 9.07 -6.84
C SER A 16 1.09 8.74 -7.63
N GLY A 17 -0.07 8.59 -6.97
CA GLY A 17 -1.35 8.28 -7.62
C GLY A 17 -1.54 6.82 -8.02
N TYR A 18 -0.71 5.89 -7.52
CA TYR A 18 -0.89 4.47 -7.83
C TYR A 18 -2.16 3.92 -7.17
N ARG A 19 -2.98 3.25 -7.98
CA ARG A 19 -4.14 2.49 -7.50
C ARG A 19 -3.66 1.27 -6.72
N ILE A 20 -4.19 1.09 -5.51
CA ILE A 20 -3.94 -0.07 -4.65
C ILE A 20 -4.16 -1.38 -5.42
N GLU A 21 -5.20 -1.43 -6.26
CA GLU A 21 -5.56 -2.59 -7.09
C GLU A 21 -4.46 -2.94 -8.10
N ARG A 22 -3.78 -1.95 -8.68
CA ARG A 22 -2.71 -2.20 -9.65
C ARG A 22 -1.45 -2.74 -8.97
N THR A 23 -1.15 -2.26 -7.77
CA THR A 23 -0.07 -2.80 -6.94
C THR A 23 -0.35 -4.26 -6.56
N TYR A 24 -1.59 -4.56 -6.14
CA TYR A 24 -2.07 -5.92 -5.89
C TYR A 24 -1.88 -6.84 -7.11
N GLU A 25 -2.35 -6.40 -8.29
CA GLU A 25 -2.25 -7.18 -9.54
C GLU A 25 -0.79 -7.45 -9.95
N ILE A 26 0.11 -6.48 -9.78
CA ILE A 26 1.53 -6.64 -10.10
C ILE A 26 2.18 -7.69 -9.19
N PHE A 27 1.89 -7.66 -7.88
CA PHE A 27 2.46 -8.64 -6.96
C PHE A 27 1.93 -10.05 -7.22
N ALA A 28 0.62 -10.19 -7.46
CA ALA A 28 0.02 -11.47 -7.84
C ALA A 28 0.63 -12.03 -9.14
N ARG A 29 0.80 -11.20 -10.18
CA ARG A 29 1.44 -11.60 -11.45
C ARG A 29 2.90 -12.01 -11.29
N ARG A 30 3.61 -11.48 -10.28
CA ARG A 30 5.02 -11.80 -10.00
C ARG A 30 5.20 -13.05 -9.12
N GLY A 31 4.12 -13.77 -8.82
CA GLY A 31 4.17 -15.01 -8.04
C GLY A 31 4.28 -14.78 -6.52
N ALA A 32 3.92 -13.59 -6.02
CA ALA A 32 3.78 -13.39 -4.59
C ALA A 32 2.63 -14.26 -4.04
N THR A 33 2.82 -14.81 -2.84
CA THR A 33 1.78 -15.61 -2.19
C THR A 33 0.55 -14.75 -1.88
N LEU A 34 -0.64 -15.34 -1.96
CA LEU A 34 -1.89 -14.63 -1.64
C LEU A 34 -1.83 -13.96 -0.25
N ALA A 35 -1.22 -14.61 0.74
CA ALA A 35 -1.03 -14.06 2.07
C ALA A 35 -0.23 -12.75 2.07
N LEU A 36 0.91 -12.72 1.36
CA LEU A 36 1.75 -11.53 1.26
C LEU A 36 1.03 -10.40 0.51
N VAL A 37 0.32 -10.74 -0.57
CA VAL A 37 -0.42 -9.76 -1.36
C VAL A 37 -1.56 -9.13 -0.54
N THR A 38 -2.31 -9.94 0.21
CA THR A 38 -3.37 -9.46 1.11
C THR A 38 -2.81 -8.57 2.22
N GLU A 39 -1.67 -8.93 2.82
CA GLU A 39 -1.02 -8.11 3.84
C GLU A 39 -0.64 -6.72 3.30
N ILE A 40 -0.06 -6.66 2.10
CA ILE A 40 0.30 -5.40 1.44
C ILE A 40 -0.97 -4.58 1.14
N TYR A 41 -2.01 -5.21 0.62
CA TYR A 41 -3.29 -4.54 0.32
C TYR A 41 -3.89 -3.88 1.56
N GLU A 42 -3.98 -4.60 2.68
CA GLU A 42 -4.52 -4.06 3.94
C GLU A 42 -3.65 -2.93 4.50
N LYS A 43 -2.32 -3.04 4.44
CA LYS A 43 -1.42 -1.94 4.84
C LYS A 43 -1.60 -0.70 3.97
N MET A 44 -1.77 -0.86 2.65
CA MET A 44 -2.03 0.26 1.73
C MET A 44 -3.38 0.94 2.03
N LYS A 45 -4.43 0.15 2.31
CA LYS A 45 -5.75 0.66 2.65
C LYS A 45 -5.74 1.45 3.96
N ASN A 46 -5.06 0.93 4.99
CA ASN A 46 -4.91 1.62 6.27
C ASN A 46 -4.11 2.92 6.14
N GLU A 47 -3.03 2.93 5.36
CA GLU A 47 -2.24 4.15 5.15
C GLU A 47 -3.04 5.20 4.37
N ARG A 48 -3.83 4.80 3.37
CA ARG A 48 -4.73 5.72 2.66
C ARG A 48 -5.77 6.34 3.59
N ALA A 49 -6.37 5.54 4.48
CA ALA A 49 -7.31 6.04 5.48
C ALA A 49 -6.64 6.93 6.53
N ARG A 50 -5.35 6.71 6.85
CA ARG A 50 -4.57 7.60 7.72
C ARG A 50 -4.29 8.93 7.03
N LEU A 51 -3.86 8.91 5.77
CA LEU A 51 -3.59 10.12 4.98
C LEU A 51 -4.86 10.96 4.81
N ALA A 52 -5.99 10.34 4.44
CA ALA A 52 -7.27 11.05 4.31
C ALA A 52 -7.74 11.69 5.63
N ARG A 53 -7.41 11.09 6.79
CA ARG A 53 -7.68 11.70 8.10
C ARG A 53 -6.78 12.90 8.36
N ILE A 54 -5.49 12.83 8.04
CA ILE A 54 -4.56 13.94 8.24
C ILE A 54 -4.97 15.14 7.37
N GLU A 55 -5.31 14.90 6.10
CA GLU A 55 -5.73 15.93 5.15
C GLU A 55 -7.08 16.59 5.51
N GLN A 56 -7.89 16.00 6.40
CA GLN A 56 -9.10 16.61 6.95
C GLN A 56 -8.84 17.56 8.13
N TYR A 57 -7.64 17.55 8.72
CA TYR A 57 -7.26 18.36 9.88
C TYR A 57 -6.15 19.38 9.57
N GLU A 58 -5.69 19.47 8.32
CA GLU A 58 -4.84 20.54 7.78
C GLU A 58 -5.69 21.60 7.07
#